data_AF-A0A0G2DTC5-F1
#
_entry.id   AF-A0A0G2DTC5-F1
#
_cell.length_a   1.000
_cell.length_b   1.000
_cell.length_c   1.000
_cell.angle_alpha   90.00
_cell.angle_beta   90.00
_cell.angle_gamma   90.00
#
_symmetry.space_group_name_H-M   'P 1'
#
loop_
_entity.id
_entity.type
_entity.pdbx_description
1 polymer ?
#
loop_
_entity_poly.entity_id
_entity_poly.type
_entity_poly.pdbx_seq_one_letter_code
_entity_poly.pdbx_strand_id
1 'polypeptide(L)'
;MNETIRDYDNLFRIFYNYPPILNSTNIAQAYTECKALLNLADMYDALPVTGSRVDHHLLRFSSRLFKQIAKYPPSYLKLGYLARSRIIFSEALIHVVGQWPLALPHLRNSMVEVPETVIELIEDKVDELEELKAKIEARLFRLTLTTSRGERVNPSNAYLDWLAVSLFRQWLAENTTPLPQPILKHPTTTTASVQAPPPQTAHNNLPHRVPVPNHNNANPAAGNTSSPNRQPTTSNPISLQAYNLPNTSRIFRLLGSPSSQAYLPHEELKRFLKIQPLSSSSSSRHHHHNNRKDSSLETPPLYTRETLRKFESKISEIKNLARDLVKPLNRNFLELDLRELSGTSTSTGGILGNVNTTSTNTGTGGLGYLTCTRIEEEDLPWDI
;
A
#
# COMPACT_ATOMS: atom_id res chain seq x y z
N MET A 1 13.41 -13.08 39.17
CA MET A 1 12.42 -12.27 39.90
C MET A 1 11.09 -12.42 39.18
N ASN A 2 9.98 -12.62 39.89
CA ASN A 2 8.66 -12.70 39.26
C ASN A 2 8.37 -11.39 38.49
N GLU A 3 7.90 -11.48 37.25
CA GLU A 3 7.68 -10.33 36.36
C GLU A 3 6.76 -9.29 37.01
N THR A 4 5.67 -9.73 37.65
CA THR A 4 4.76 -8.85 38.37
C THR A 4 5.43 -8.11 39.52
N ILE A 5 6.30 -8.79 40.29
CA ILE A 5 7.01 -8.17 41.41
C ILE A 5 7.98 -7.09 40.89
N ARG A 6 8.66 -7.35 39.76
CA ARG A 6 9.51 -6.36 39.11
C ARG A 6 8.71 -5.12 38.68
N ASP A 7 7.52 -5.32 38.12
CA ASP A 7 6.70 -4.20 37.63
C ASP A 7 6.17 -3.35 38.80
N TYR A 8 5.75 -3.96 39.91
CA TYR A 8 5.43 -3.24 41.15
C TYR A 8 6.65 -2.51 41.75
N ASP A 9 7.82 -3.15 41.80
CA ASP A 9 9.06 -2.51 42.26
C ASP A 9 9.37 -1.25 41.42
N ASN A 10 9.23 -1.35 40.09
CA ASN A 10 9.41 -0.22 39.19
C ASN A 10 8.36 0.88 39.37
N LEU A 11 7.10 0.53 39.63
CA LEU A 11 6.05 1.50 39.93
C LEU A 11 6.37 2.28 41.22
N PHE A 12 6.73 1.58 42.29
CA PHE A 12 7.10 2.23 43.54
C PHE A 12 8.37 3.06 43.41
N ARG A 13 9.39 2.57 42.68
CA ARG A 13 10.59 3.38 42.36
C ARG A 13 10.19 4.72 41.78
N ILE A 14 9.32 4.72 40.78
CA ILE A 14 8.86 5.95 40.11
C ILE A 14 8.15 6.87 41.11
N PHE A 15 7.25 6.35 41.94
CA PHE A 15 6.54 7.15 42.96
C PHE A 15 7.49 7.77 43.99
N TYR A 16 8.56 7.07 44.36
CA TYR A 16 9.61 7.58 45.22
C TYR A 16 10.73 8.32 44.46
N ASN A 17 10.47 8.74 43.22
CA ASN A 17 11.39 9.51 42.37
C ASN A 17 12.71 8.81 42.01
N TYR A 18 12.76 7.48 42.10
CA TYR A 18 13.85 6.65 41.59
C TYR A 18 13.60 6.24 40.14
N PRO A 19 14.66 6.09 39.32
CA PRO A 19 14.52 5.59 37.96
C PRO A 19 14.05 4.12 37.97
N PRO A 20 13.14 3.73 37.06
CA PRO A 20 12.78 2.33 36.90
C PRO A 20 13.94 1.54 36.29
N ILE A 21 14.05 0.27 36.67
CA ILE A 21 15.03 -0.67 36.14
C ILE A 21 14.37 -1.39 34.95
N LEU A 22 14.64 -0.86 33.77
CA LEU A 22 14.15 -1.35 32.48
C LEU A 22 15.34 -1.67 31.56
N ASN A 23 15.17 -2.62 30.65
CA ASN A 23 16.23 -3.03 29.74
C ASN A 23 16.62 -1.89 28.78
N SER A 24 17.86 -1.40 28.86
CA SER A 24 18.35 -0.30 28.02
C SER A 24 19.01 -0.75 26.70
N THR A 25 19.12 -2.05 26.45
CA THR A 25 19.93 -2.60 25.36
C THR A 25 19.07 -3.29 24.30
N ASN A 26 18.15 -4.14 24.73
CA ASN A 26 17.24 -4.92 23.90
C ASN A 26 15.87 -4.25 23.86
N ILE A 27 15.55 -3.59 22.73
CA ILE A 27 14.30 -2.86 22.56
C ILE A 27 13.05 -3.75 22.61
N ALA A 28 13.14 -5.02 22.19
CA ALA A 28 12.00 -5.92 22.25
C ALA A 28 11.65 -6.28 23.69
N GLN A 29 12.67 -6.51 24.53
CA GLN A 29 12.47 -6.72 25.96
C GLN A 29 12.01 -5.44 26.65
N ALA A 30 12.64 -4.30 26.33
CA ALA A 30 12.26 -2.99 26.86
C ALA A 30 10.79 -2.66 26.57
N TYR A 31 10.33 -2.94 25.34
CA TYR A 31 8.93 -2.79 24.94
C TYR A 31 7.99 -3.59 25.84
N THR A 32 8.28 -4.88 26.06
CA THR A 32 7.44 -5.75 26.91
C THR A 32 7.42 -5.29 28.37
N GLU A 33 8.58 -4.90 28.91
CA GLU A 33 8.71 -4.38 30.28
C GLU A 33 7.97 -3.05 30.46
N CYS A 34 8.12 -2.12 29.51
CA CYS A 34 7.42 -0.84 29.51
C CYS A 34 5.90 -1.04 29.38
N LYS A 35 5.45 -1.93 28.50
CA LYS A 35 4.03 -2.25 28.33
C LYS A 35 3.43 -2.79 29.63
N ALA A 36 4.10 -3.72 30.30
CA ALA A 36 3.62 -4.30 31.55
C ALA A 36 3.55 -3.25 32.67
N LEU A 37 4.59 -2.42 32.82
CA LEU A 37 4.62 -1.32 33.78
C LEU A 37 3.54 -0.27 33.52
N LEU A 38 3.30 0.11 32.26
CA LEU A 38 2.26 1.07 31.90
C LEU A 38 0.85 0.52 32.13
N ASN A 39 0.60 -0.74 31.80
CA ASN A 39 -0.68 -1.39 32.11
C ASN A 39 -0.91 -1.45 33.62
N LEU A 40 0.13 -1.72 34.40
CA LEU A 40 0.06 -1.67 35.86
C LEU A 40 -0.28 -0.26 36.34
N ALA A 41 0.39 0.76 35.83
CA ALA A 41 0.13 2.15 36.18
C ALA A 41 -1.29 2.61 35.78
N ASP A 42 -1.81 2.16 34.64
CA ASP A 42 -3.17 2.44 34.18
C ASP A 42 -4.24 1.97 35.19
N MET A 43 -4.07 0.76 35.75
CA MET A 43 -4.96 0.23 36.79
C MET A 43 -5.00 1.08 38.07
N TYR A 44 -3.96 1.88 38.34
CA TYR A 44 -3.85 2.76 39.51
C TYR A 44 -3.97 4.25 39.15
N ASP A 45 -4.41 4.58 37.93
CA ASP A 45 -4.49 5.96 37.42
C ASP A 45 -3.16 6.75 37.57
N ALA A 46 -2.05 6.03 37.35
CA ALA A 46 -0.69 6.51 37.59
C ALA A 46 0.08 6.79 36.29
N LEU A 47 -0.60 6.81 35.13
CA LEU A 47 -0.01 7.12 33.83
C LEU A 47 0.66 8.52 33.77
N PRO A 48 0.12 9.61 34.35
CA PRO A 48 0.79 10.92 34.30
C PRO A 48 2.22 10.90 34.88
N VAL A 49 2.43 10.11 35.93
CA VAL A 49 3.72 10.01 36.63
C VAL A 49 4.63 8.94 36.01
N THR A 50 4.05 7.80 35.63
CA THR A 50 4.79 6.66 35.08
C THR A 50 5.18 6.86 33.62
N GLY A 51 4.27 7.45 32.83
CA GLY A 51 4.40 7.64 31.39
C GLY A 51 5.66 8.41 31.01
N SER A 52 5.93 9.53 31.69
CA SER A 52 7.11 10.37 31.44
C SER A 52 8.45 9.65 31.64
N ARG A 53 8.51 8.71 32.59
CA ARG A 53 9.69 7.88 32.84
C ARG A 53 9.88 6.83 31.75
N VAL A 54 8.79 6.23 31.29
CA VAL A 54 8.81 5.23 30.22
C VAL A 54 9.14 5.89 28.88
N ASP A 55 8.55 7.05 28.59
CA ASP A 55 8.84 7.86 27.40
C ASP A 55 10.33 8.19 27.32
N HIS A 56 10.89 8.79 28.37
CA HIS A 56 12.32 9.09 28.44
C HIS A 56 13.19 7.84 28.27
N HIS A 57 12.79 6.69 28.85
CA HIS A 57 13.52 5.45 28.67
C HIS A 57 13.51 4.97 27.20
N LEU A 58 12.35 4.97 26.56
CA LEU A 58 12.19 4.49 25.19
C LEU A 58 12.89 5.40 24.18
N LEU A 59 12.77 6.72 24.32
CA LEU A 59 13.39 7.68 23.39
C LEU A 59 14.92 7.57 23.34
N ARG A 60 15.57 7.02 24.38
CA ARG A 60 17.02 6.74 24.37
C ARG A 60 17.44 5.69 23.35
N PHE A 61 16.51 4.86 22.84
CA PHE A 61 16.80 3.95 21.74
C PHE A 61 16.96 4.68 20.39
N SER A 62 16.54 5.94 20.28
CA SER A 62 16.73 6.81 19.10
C SER A 62 16.25 6.16 17.79
N SER A 63 17.05 6.15 16.72
CA SER A 63 16.67 5.60 15.41
C SER A 63 16.20 4.13 15.47
N ARG A 64 16.70 3.34 16.43
CA ARG A 64 16.25 1.95 16.63
C ARG A 64 14.78 1.88 17.05
N LEU A 65 14.30 2.84 17.84
CA LEU A 65 12.90 2.94 18.24
C LEU A 65 12.01 3.23 17.04
N PHE A 66 12.33 4.28 16.28
CA PHE A 66 11.50 4.70 15.15
C PHE A 66 11.41 3.61 14.06
N LYS A 67 12.48 2.83 13.85
CA LYS A 67 12.44 1.63 13.00
C LYS A 67 11.49 0.56 13.52
N GLN A 68 11.41 0.35 14.84
CA GLN A 68 10.43 -0.57 15.42
C GLN A 68 9.01 -0.04 15.33
N ILE A 69 8.80 1.28 15.52
CA ILE A 69 7.49 1.91 15.37
C ILE A 69 6.97 1.70 13.95
N ALA A 70 7.77 1.99 12.92
CA ALA A 70 7.39 1.75 11.53
C ALA A 70 7.10 0.27 11.21
N LYS A 71 7.75 -0.66 11.93
CA LYS A 71 7.54 -2.10 11.76
C LYS A 71 6.27 -2.60 12.45
N TYR A 72 5.91 -2.01 13.59
CA TYR A 72 4.75 -2.42 14.39
C TYR A 72 3.90 -1.21 14.85
N PRO A 73 3.33 -0.42 13.92
CA PRO A 73 2.68 0.85 14.29
C PRO A 73 1.53 0.71 15.30
N PRO A 74 0.56 -0.21 15.16
CA PRO A 74 -0.54 -0.35 16.11
C PRO A 74 -0.07 -0.59 17.56
N SER A 75 0.93 -1.47 17.72
CA SER A 75 1.52 -1.81 19.02
C SER A 75 2.16 -0.60 19.69
N TYR A 76 2.93 0.19 18.94
CA TYR A 76 3.57 1.39 19.46
C TYR A 76 2.60 2.57 19.60
N LEU A 77 1.49 2.60 18.85
CA LEU A 77 0.42 3.57 19.05
C LEU A 77 -0.21 3.40 20.44
N LYS A 78 -0.57 2.16 20.81
CA LYS A 78 -1.08 1.87 22.16
C LYS A 78 -0.05 2.18 23.24
N LEU A 79 1.22 1.81 23.03
CA LEU A 79 2.29 2.09 23.99
C LEU A 79 2.50 3.60 24.17
N GLY A 80 2.54 4.36 23.07
CA GLY A 80 2.67 5.82 23.08
C GLY A 80 1.49 6.49 23.77
N TYR A 81 0.27 5.98 23.57
CA TYR A 81 -0.94 6.42 24.26
C TYR A 81 -0.81 6.24 25.78
N LEU A 82 -0.49 5.03 26.25
CA LEU A 82 -0.36 4.76 27.69
C LEU A 82 0.80 5.56 28.30
N ALA A 83 1.91 5.70 27.59
CA ALA A 83 3.05 6.50 28.03
C ALA A 83 2.78 8.00 28.03
N ARG A 84 1.67 8.46 27.42
CA ARG A 84 1.41 9.87 27.10
C ARG A 84 2.57 10.52 26.35
N SER A 85 3.25 9.72 25.50
CA SER A 85 4.40 10.16 24.72
C SER A 85 3.93 10.80 23.43
N ARG A 86 4.05 12.13 23.34
CA ARG A 86 3.74 12.86 22.09
C ARG A 86 4.51 12.29 20.90
N ILE A 87 5.81 12.03 21.08
CA ILE A 87 6.71 11.62 19.99
C ILE A 87 6.36 10.22 19.49
N ILE A 88 6.24 9.24 20.40
CA ILE A 88 5.97 7.84 20.04
C ILE A 88 4.56 7.71 19.47
N PHE A 89 3.58 8.39 20.09
CA PHE A 89 2.20 8.38 19.63
C PHE A 89 2.07 8.99 18.23
N SER A 90 2.61 10.20 18.01
CA SER A 90 2.52 10.89 16.72
C SER A 90 3.18 10.09 15.60
N GLU A 91 4.38 9.57 15.84
CA GLU A 91 5.09 8.72 14.88
C GLU A 91 4.23 7.50 14.50
N ALA A 92 3.73 6.75 15.49
CA ALA A 92 2.92 5.56 15.26
C ALA A 92 1.61 5.89 14.54
N LEU A 93 0.95 6.99 14.91
CA LEU A 93 -0.32 7.44 14.34
C LEU A 93 -0.17 7.78 12.85
N ILE A 94 0.90 8.48 12.46
CA ILE A 94 1.18 8.79 11.05
C ILE A 94 1.33 7.51 10.21
N HIS A 95 2.03 6.50 10.73
CA HIS A 95 2.15 5.20 10.05
C HIS A 95 0.80 4.48 9.93
N VAL A 96 -0.02 4.51 10.98
CA VAL A 96 -1.37 3.90 10.99
C VAL A 96 -2.29 4.56 9.96
N VAL A 97 -2.35 5.89 9.95
CA VAL A 97 -3.15 6.68 9.00
C VAL A 97 -2.69 6.42 7.57
N GLY A 98 -1.38 6.43 7.31
CA GLY A 98 -0.84 6.14 5.98
C GLY A 98 -1.15 4.72 5.47
N GLN A 99 -1.30 3.75 6.38
CA GLN A 99 -1.60 2.35 6.05
C GLN A 99 -3.11 2.03 6.06
N TRP A 100 -3.98 3.01 6.27
CA TRP A 100 -5.43 2.76 6.33
C TRP A 100 -5.97 2.24 4.98
N PRO A 101 -6.93 1.29 4.96
CA PRO A 101 -7.55 0.59 6.10
C PRO A 101 -6.82 -0.71 6.52
N LEU A 102 -5.62 -0.99 5.99
CA LEU A 102 -4.88 -2.23 6.30
C LEU A 102 -4.49 -2.33 7.79
N ALA A 103 -4.34 -1.19 8.46
CA ALA A 103 -4.07 -1.13 9.90
C ALA A 103 -5.30 -1.49 10.77
N LEU A 104 -6.53 -1.30 10.27
CA LEU A 104 -7.77 -1.40 11.06
C LEU A 104 -7.95 -2.76 11.76
N PRO A 105 -7.77 -3.93 11.11
CA PRO A 105 -7.94 -5.22 11.79
C PRO A 105 -6.98 -5.42 12.97
N HIS A 106 -5.81 -4.77 12.94
CA HIS A 106 -4.81 -4.89 14.00
C HIS A 106 -5.14 -4.01 15.21
N LEU A 107 -5.87 -2.91 15.01
CA LEU A 107 -6.33 -2.00 16.06
C LEU A 107 -7.59 -2.51 16.77
N ARG A 108 -8.46 -3.22 16.06
CA ARG A 108 -9.68 -3.83 16.63
C ARG A 108 -9.48 -5.23 17.21
N ASN A 109 -8.26 -5.76 17.17
CA ASN A 109 -7.94 -7.03 17.79
C ASN A 109 -7.67 -6.85 19.29
N SER A 110 -8.15 -7.79 20.12
CA SER A 110 -8.03 -7.79 21.59
C SER A 110 -6.60 -7.60 22.12
N MET A 111 -5.57 -7.88 21.32
CA MET A 111 -4.17 -7.76 21.72
C MET A 111 -3.63 -6.31 21.77
N VAL A 112 -4.28 -5.39 21.05
CA VAL A 112 -3.92 -3.96 20.95
C VAL A 112 -5.21 -3.15 21.06
N GLU A 113 -5.89 -3.26 22.19
CA GLU A 113 -7.12 -2.49 22.42
C GLU A 113 -6.80 -1.02 22.64
N VAL A 114 -7.04 -0.20 21.62
CA VAL A 114 -6.86 1.25 21.64
C VAL A 114 -8.21 1.91 21.97
N PRO A 115 -8.26 2.99 22.77
CA PRO A 115 -9.53 3.68 23.06
C PRO A 115 -10.23 4.17 21.80
N GLU A 116 -11.57 4.19 21.84
CA GLU A 116 -12.39 4.60 20.69
C GLU A 116 -12.10 6.03 20.23
N THR A 117 -11.80 6.94 21.15
CA THR A 117 -11.43 8.33 20.83
C THR A 117 -10.19 8.43 19.93
N VAL A 118 -9.26 7.48 20.04
CA VAL A 118 -8.08 7.42 19.15
C VAL A 118 -8.46 6.83 17.79
N ILE A 119 -9.44 5.93 17.73
CA ILE A 119 -9.96 5.41 16.46
C ILE A 119 -10.70 6.53 15.71
N GLU A 120 -11.53 7.30 16.39
CA GLU A 120 -12.20 8.48 15.85
C GLU A 120 -11.17 9.48 15.30
N LEU A 121 -10.11 9.79 16.06
CA LEU A 121 -9.00 10.62 15.60
C LEU A 121 -8.31 10.06 14.34
N ILE A 122 -8.10 8.74 14.28
CA ILE A 122 -7.51 8.10 13.08
C ILE A 122 -8.42 8.30 11.88
N GLU A 123 -9.72 8.08 12.04
CA GLU A 123 -10.71 8.24 10.97
C GLU A 123 -10.74 9.70 10.48
N ASP A 124 -10.74 10.68 11.38
CA ASP A 124 -10.65 12.10 11.03
C ASP A 124 -9.37 12.42 10.23
N LYS A 125 -8.20 11.94 10.69
CA LYS A 125 -6.93 12.15 9.97
C LYS A 125 -6.85 11.41 8.65
N VAL A 126 -7.53 10.29 8.50
CA VAL A 126 -7.66 9.58 7.23
C VAL A 126 -8.50 10.41 6.27
N ASP A 127 -9.62 10.95 6.72
CA ASP A 127 -10.49 11.79 5.90
C ASP A 127 -9.78 13.08 5.46
N GLU A 128 -9.03 13.74 6.35
CA GLU A 128 -8.16 14.87 5.99
C GLU A 128 -7.15 14.50 4.90
N LEU A 129 -6.52 13.32 5.00
CA LEU A 129 -5.54 12.84 4.04
C LEU A 129 -6.19 12.53 2.68
N GLU A 130 -7.36 11.90 2.67
CA GLU A 130 -8.12 11.61 1.44
C GLU A 130 -8.62 12.90 0.78
N GLU A 131 -9.08 13.89 1.55
CA GLU A 131 -9.44 15.20 1.01
C GLU A 131 -8.22 15.88 0.36
N LEU A 132 -7.06 15.84 1.02
CA LEU A 132 -5.83 16.41 0.47
C LEU A 132 -5.41 15.71 -0.84
N LYS A 133 -5.51 14.37 -0.90
CA LYS A 133 -5.27 13.60 -2.13
C LYS A 133 -6.21 14.03 -3.23
N ALA A 134 -7.52 14.01 -2.98
CA ALA A 134 -8.55 14.37 -3.97
C ALA A 134 -8.36 15.82 -4.47
N LYS A 135 -8.06 16.76 -3.57
CA LYS A 135 -7.77 18.15 -3.92
C LYS A 135 -6.56 18.29 -4.84
N ILE A 136 -5.48 17.55 -4.57
CA ILE A 136 -4.27 17.58 -5.38
C ILE A 136 -4.48 16.88 -6.72
N GLU A 137 -5.14 15.73 -6.76
CA GLU A 137 -5.52 15.04 -7.99
C GLU A 137 -6.35 15.95 -8.89
N ALA A 138 -7.39 16.58 -8.34
CA ALA A 138 -8.23 17.51 -9.08
C ALA A 138 -7.43 18.70 -9.66
N ARG A 139 -6.41 19.20 -8.94
CA ARG A 139 -5.51 20.26 -9.44
C ARG A 139 -4.56 19.74 -10.52
N LEU A 140 -4.00 18.54 -10.36
CA LEU A 140 -3.14 17.89 -11.35
C LEU A 140 -3.88 17.67 -12.67
N PHE A 141 -5.12 17.17 -12.62
CA PHE A 141 -5.96 16.99 -13.80
C PHE A 141 -6.32 18.30 -14.50
N ARG A 142 -6.41 19.41 -13.75
CA ARG A 142 -6.70 20.74 -14.32
C ARG A 142 -5.47 21.47 -14.84
N LEU A 143 -4.25 20.94 -14.65
CA LEU A 143 -3.03 21.54 -15.18
C LEU A 143 -3.16 21.78 -16.68
N THR A 144 -2.72 22.96 -17.12
CA THR A 144 -2.72 23.38 -18.50
C THR A 144 -1.56 24.34 -18.71
N LEU A 145 -1.08 24.39 -19.95
CA LEU A 145 -0.09 25.37 -20.38
C LEU A 145 -0.81 26.59 -20.96
N THR A 146 -0.11 27.72 -21.00
CA THR A 146 -0.61 28.93 -21.65
C THR A 146 0.31 29.33 -22.79
N THR A 147 -0.26 29.92 -23.83
CA THR A 147 0.52 30.53 -24.91
C THR A 147 1.21 31.80 -24.41
N SER A 148 2.11 32.38 -25.19
CA SER A 148 2.72 33.68 -24.88
C SER A 148 1.71 34.82 -24.72
N ARG A 149 0.49 34.66 -25.26
CA ARG A 149 -0.63 35.59 -25.10
C ARG A 149 -1.45 35.36 -23.83
N GLY A 150 -1.11 34.36 -23.02
CA GLY A 150 -1.85 33.97 -21.83
C GLY A 150 -3.08 33.10 -22.09
N GLU A 151 -3.34 32.71 -23.34
CA GLU A 151 -4.47 31.84 -23.69
C GLU A 151 -4.17 30.38 -23.35
N ARG A 152 -5.20 29.63 -22.93
CA ARG A 152 -5.04 28.17 -22.71
C ARG A 152 -4.71 27.47 -24.03
N VAL A 153 -3.78 26.51 -23.97
CA VAL A 153 -3.41 25.71 -25.14
C VAL A 153 -4.56 24.79 -25.57
N ASN A 154 -4.83 24.78 -26.86
CA ASN A 154 -5.84 23.95 -27.51
C ASN A 154 -5.32 23.48 -28.89
N PRO A 155 -6.01 22.54 -29.56
CA PRO A 155 -5.57 22.02 -30.84
C PRO A 155 -5.39 23.09 -31.93
N SER A 156 -6.11 24.20 -31.86
CA SER A 156 -6.13 25.26 -32.88
C SER A 156 -5.07 26.34 -32.66
N ASN A 157 -4.68 26.65 -31.42
CA ASN A 157 -3.73 27.74 -31.12
C ASN A 157 -2.31 27.27 -30.77
N ALA A 158 -2.15 26.05 -30.24
CA ALA A 158 -0.86 25.51 -29.81
C ALA A 158 -0.90 23.97 -29.74
N TYR A 159 -0.99 23.33 -30.91
CA TYR A 159 -1.19 21.88 -31.03
C TYR A 159 -0.15 21.04 -30.27
N LEU A 160 1.15 21.40 -30.37
CA LEU A 160 2.23 20.64 -29.71
C LEU A 160 2.17 20.74 -28.17
N ASP A 161 1.90 21.94 -27.64
CA ASP A 161 1.76 22.18 -26.20
C ASP A 161 0.50 21.49 -25.67
N TRP A 162 -0.59 21.55 -26.43
CA TRP A 162 -1.82 20.82 -26.12
C TRP A 162 -1.59 19.30 -26.10
N LEU A 163 -0.83 18.75 -27.05
CA LEU A 163 -0.45 17.33 -27.03
C LEU A 163 0.33 16.96 -25.76
N ALA A 164 1.22 17.84 -25.28
CA ALA A 164 1.99 17.60 -24.06
C ALA A 164 1.07 17.53 -22.82
N VAL A 165 0.11 18.46 -22.72
CA VAL A 165 -0.91 18.46 -21.68
C VAL A 165 -1.78 17.20 -21.76
N SER A 166 -2.21 16.82 -22.95
CA SER A 166 -3.04 15.63 -23.17
C SER A 166 -2.31 14.34 -22.79
N LEU A 167 -1.04 14.19 -23.19
CA LEU A 167 -0.21 13.05 -22.83
C LEU A 167 -0.01 12.95 -21.31
N PHE A 168 0.28 14.06 -20.65
CA PHE A 168 0.42 14.09 -19.19
C PHE A 168 -0.87 13.67 -18.47
N ARG A 169 -2.03 14.16 -18.93
CA ARG A 169 -3.32 13.81 -18.35
C ARG A 169 -3.66 12.33 -18.55
N GLN A 170 -3.36 11.77 -19.72
CA GLN A 170 -3.50 10.34 -19.99
C GLN A 170 -2.64 9.53 -19.03
N TRP A 171 -1.35 9.87 -18.93
CA TRP A 171 -0.42 9.22 -18.02
C TRP A 171 -0.90 9.30 -16.56
N LEU A 172 -1.39 10.47 -16.13
CA LEU A 172 -1.92 10.64 -14.78
C LEU A 172 -3.13 9.74 -14.54
N ALA A 173 -4.11 9.75 -15.45
CA ALA A 173 -5.32 8.92 -15.35
C ALA A 173 -4.99 7.42 -15.25
N GLU A 174 -4.08 6.93 -16.09
CA GLU A 174 -3.67 5.52 -16.08
C GLU A 174 -2.97 5.11 -14.78
N ASN A 175 -2.33 6.06 -14.08
CA ASN A 175 -1.54 5.76 -12.88
C ASN A 175 -2.27 6.07 -11.56
N THR A 176 -3.30 6.91 -11.56
CA THR A 176 -4.07 7.25 -10.35
C THR A 176 -5.47 6.62 -10.30
N THR A 177 -6.01 6.16 -11.43
CA THR A 177 -7.33 5.52 -11.45
C THR A 177 -7.18 4.04 -11.04
N PRO A 178 -7.90 3.55 -10.02
CA PRO A 178 -7.92 2.13 -9.70
C PRO A 178 -8.43 1.33 -10.90
N LEU A 179 -7.81 0.18 -11.19
CA LEU A 179 -8.26 -0.71 -12.26
C LEU A 179 -9.74 -1.05 -12.02
N PRO A 180 -10.59 -0.99 -13.07
CA PRO A 180 -11.98 -1.40 -12.95
C PRO A 180 -12.05 -2.80 -12.33
N GLN A 181 -12.83 -2.95 -11.27
CA GLN A 181 -13.11 -4.25 -10.66
C GLN A 181 -13.59 -5.19 -11.78
N PRO A 182 -12.97 -6.36 -11.98
CA PRO A 182 -13.44 -7.29 -12.99
C PRO A 182 -14.88 -7.66 -12.68
N ILE A 183 -15.81 -7.23 -13.53
CA ILE A 183 -17.22 -7.62 -13.45
C ILE A 183 -17.24 -9.15 -13.49
N LEU A 184 -17.76 -9.76 -12.43
CA LEU A 184 -17.88 -11.20 -12.20
C LEU A 184 -17.95 -11.99 -13.52
N LYS A 185 -16.88 -12.69 -13.88
CA LYS A 185 -17.03 -13.93 -14.64
C LYS A 185 -17.36 -15.00 -13.60
N HIS A 186 -18.65 -15.22 -13.37
CA HIS A 186 -19.10 -16.46 -12.76
C HIS A 186 -18.45 -17.62 -13.54
N PRO A 187 -17.73 -18.55 -12.90
CA PRO A 187 -17.47 -19.82 -13.54
C PRO A 187 -18.85 -20.48 -13.66
N THR A 188 -19.43 -20.48 -14.85
CA THR A 188 -20.45 -21.46 -15.20
C THR A 188 -19.82 -22.81 -14.92
N THR A 189 -20.26 -23.42 -13.84
CA THR A 189 -19.95 -24.80 -13.49
C THR A 189 -20.60 -25.62 -14.60
N THR A 190 -19.85 -25.92 -15.65
CA THR A 190 -20.23 -26.94 -16.61
C THR A 190 -20.09 -28.27 -15.90
N THR A 191 -21.10 -28.63 -15.12
CA THR A 191 -21.34 -30.00 -14.70
C THR A 191 -21.57 -30.81 -15.97
N ALA A 192 -20.50 -31.43 -16.47
CA ALA A 192 -20.61 -32.52 -17.42
C ALA A 192 -21.26 -33.71 -16.68
N SER A 193 -22.58 -33.70 -16.59
CA SER A 193 -23.37 -34.87 -16.29
C SER A 193 -23.32 -35.78 -17.52
N VAL A 194 -22.36 -36.70 -17.57
CA VAL A 194 -22.50 -37.89 -18.41
C VAL A 194 -23.58 -38.75 -17.77
N GLN A 195 -24.80 -38.57 -18.27
CA GLN A 195 -25.95 -39.42 -18.01
C GLN A 195 -25.61 -40.86 -18.40
N ALA A 196 -25.82 -41.77 -17.45
CA ALA A 196 -25.90 -43.20 -17.70
C ALA A 196 -27.08 -43.51 -18.65
N PRO A 197 -26.92 -44.43 -19.62
CA PRO A 197 -28.04 -44.93 -20.42
C PRO A 197 -28.86 -46.01 -19.67
N PRO A 198 -30.16 -46.15 -19.97
CA PRO A 198 -31.07 -47.11 -19.33
C PRO A 198 -30.93 -48.57 -19.85
N PRO A 199 -31.51 -49.57 -19.17
CA PRO A 199 -31.17 -50.99 -19.35
C PRO A 199 -32.04 -51.71 -20.40
N GLN A 200 -31.44 -52.64 -21.16
CA GLN A 200 -32.18 -53.66 -21.92
C GLN A 200 -31.44 -55.02 -21.91
N THR A 201 -32.04 -55.96 -21.17
CA THR A 201 -32.20 -57.42 -21.38
C THR A 201 -31.26 -58.24 -22.29
N ALA A 202 -30.68 -59.28 -21.67
CA ALA A 202 -30.77 -60.72 -22.03
C ALA A 202 -29.79 -61.41 -23.01
N HIS A 203 -29.15 -62.46 -22.44
CA HIS A 203 -28.84 -63.81 -22.94
C HIS A 203 -27.46 -64.17 -23.58
N ASN A 204 -26.87 -65.22 -22.96
CA ASN A 204 -25.99 -66.30 -23.47
C ASN A 204 -24.61 -65.89 -24.08
N ASN A 205 -23.44 -66.48 -23.77
CA ASN A 205 -23.09 -67.88 -23.49
C ASN A 205 -21.69 -68.00 -22.80
N LEU A 206 -21.49 -69.13 -22.12
CA LEU A 206 -20.30 -69.76 -21.47
C LEU A 206 -19.00 -69.88 -22.33
N PRO A 207 -17.86 -70.47 -21.85
CA PRO A 207 -17.37 -70.70 -20.47
C PRO A 207 -15.83 -70.52 -20.24
N HIS A 208 -15.41 -70.82 -19.00
CA HIS A 208 -14.23 -71.61 -18.58
C HIS A 208 -13.00 -70.86 -18.01
N ARG A 209 -12.81 -70.92 -16.68
CA ARG A 209 -11.94 -71.92 -15.98
C ARG A 209 -11.65 -71.48 -14.53
N VAL A 210 -11.91 -72.38 -13.56
CA VAL A 210 -11.44 -72.36 -12.15
C VAL A 210 -10.15 -73.24 -12.06
N PRO A 211 -9.29 -73.22 -11.00
CA PRO A 211 -9.65 -73.55 -9.62
C PRO A 211 -8.96 -72.75 -8.47
N VAL A 212 -9.60 -72.86 -7.31
CA VAL A 212 -9.29 -72.63 -5.86
C VAL A 212 -7.93 -73.24 -5.38
N PRO A 213 -7.55 -73.31 -4.07
CA PRO A 213 -7.96 -72.66 -2.79
C PRO A 213 -6.80 -72.29 -1.82
N ASN A 214 -7.08 -71.61 -0.67
CA ASN A 214 -6.96 -72.16 0.71
C ASN A 214 -7.01 -71.11 1.85
N HIS A 215 -7.84 -71.42 2.87
CA HIS A 215 -7.64 -71.51 4.34
C HIS A 215 -6.69 -70.49 5.07
N ASN A 216 -6.88 -70.04 6.33
CA ASN A 216 -7.75 -70.46 7.45
C ASN A 216 -7.63 -69.45 8.65
N ASN A 217 -8.71 -69.39 9.45
CA ASN A 217 -8.79 -69.29 10.93
C ASN A 217 -8.22 -68.14 11.81
N ALA A 218 -9.13 -67.68 12.68
CA ALA A 218 -9.08 -67.57 14.16
C ALA A 218 -8.75 -66.22 14.87
N ASN A 219 -9.74 -65.83 15.69
CA ASN A 219 -9.83 -64.86 16.81
C ASN A 219 -8.81 -65.09 17.96
N PRO A 220 -8.78 -64.30 19.08
CA PRO A 220 -9.23 -62.91 19.36
C PRO A 220 -8.25 -62.07 20.25
N ALA A 221 -8.63 -60.82 20.55
CA ALA A 221 -8.51 -60.09 21.84
C ALA A 221 -7.68 -58.78 21.91
N ALA A 222 -8.27 -57.86 22.70
CA ALA A 222 -7.71 -56.72 23.45
C ALA A 222 -7.63 -55.33 22.78
N GLY A 223 -8.50 -54.43 23.27
CA GLY A 223 -8.13 -53.10 23.75
C GLY A 223 -7.97 -51.98 22.72
N ASN A 224 -8.97 -51.11 22.59
CA ASN A 224 -8.88 -49.73 23.10
C ASN A 224 -10.09 -48.88 22.73
N THR A 225 -10.46 -48.08 23.71
CA THR A 225 -11.46 -47.03 23.78
C THR A 225 -11.17 -45.86 22.84
N SER A 226 -12.18 -45.38 22.09
CA SER A 226 -12.51 -43.95 21.94
C SER A 226 -13.69 -43.71 20.97
N SER A 227 -14.61 -42.84 21.39
CA SER A 227 -15.65 -42.16 20.61
C SER A 227 -15.98 -40.87 21.36
N PRO A 228 -16.67 -39.88 20.77
CA PRO A 228 -16.27 -39.12 19.59
C PRO A 228 -16.26 -37.60 19.90
N ASN A 229 -15.37 -36.85 19.25
CA ASN A 229 -15.29 -35.39 19.41
C ASN A 229 -16.32 -34.70 18.49
N ARG A 230 -17.20 -33.87 19.07
CA ARG A 230 -18.22 -33.06 18.38
C ARG A 230 -17.65 -31.64 18.21
N GLN A 231 -17.34 -31.22 16.98
CA GLN A 231 -17.04 -29.82 16.66
C GLN A 231 -18.34 -29.08 16.28
N PRO A 232 -18.59 -27.88 16.83
CA PRO A 232 -19.56 -26.95 16.29
C PRO A 232 -18.95 -26.14 15.12
N THR A 233 -19.80 -25.89 14.13
CA THR A 233 -19.58 -25.15 12.89
C THR A 233 -19.24 -23.68 13.15
N THR A 234 -18.09 -23.20 12.66
CA THR A 234 -17.80 -21.76 12.54
C THR A 234 -17.83 -21.33 11.08
N SER A 235 -18.65 -20.32 10.85
CA SER A 235 -18.84 -19.50 9.65
C SER A 235 -17.56 -19.22 8.85
N ASN A 236 -17.69 -19.34 7.53
CA ASN A 236 -16.69 -18.96 6.53
C ASN A 236 -16.14 -17.54 6.78
N PRO A 237 -14.81 -17.33 6.81
CA PRO A 237 -14.26 -15.99 6.78
C PRO A 237 -14.50 -15.41 5.38
N ILE A 238 -15.16 -14.25 5.35
CA ILE A 238 -15.19 -13.37 4.17
C ILE A 238 -13.73 -13.15 3.76
N SER A 239 -13.34 -13.66 2.59
CA SER A 239 -12.06 -13.33 1.99
C SER A 239 -12.03 -11.83 1.74
N LEU A 240 -11.33 -11.09 2.60
CA LEU A 240 -10.93 -9.72 2.33
C LEU A 240 -10.00 -9.78 1.11
N GLN A 241 -10.62 -9.73 -0.08
CA GLN A 241 -9.92 -9.59 -1.33
C GLN A 241 -9.02 -8.37 -1.21
N ALA A 242 -7.73 -8.58 -1.46
CA ALA A 242 -6.70 -7.57 -1.41
C ALA A 242 -7.20 -6.28 -2.06
N TYR A 243 -7.49 -5.28 -1.22
CA TYR A 243 -7.51 -3.91 -1.66
C TYR A 243 -6.09 -3.65 -2.17
N ASN A 244 -5.88 -3.82 -3.48
CA ASN A 244 -4.76 -3.24 -4.17
C ASN A 244 -4.95 -1.74 -4.03
N LEU A 245 -4.55 -1.20 -2.87
CA LEU A 245 -4.48 0.23 -2.62
C LEU A 245 -3.69 0.78 -3.82
N PRO A 246 -4.32 1.58 -4.68
CA PRO A 246 -3.66 1.97 -5.93
C PRO A 246 -2.35 2.63 -5.54
N ASN A 247 -1.30 2.37 -6.32
CA ASN A 247 0.07 2.88 -6.19
C ASN A 247 0.18 4.42 -6.07
N THR A 248 -0.90 5.16 -5.85
CA THR A 248 -1.04 6.60 -5.61
C THR A 248 0.10 7.18 -4.79
N SER A 249 0.44 6.62 -3.63
CA SER A 249 1.58 7.07 -2.80
C SER A 249 2.93 7.03 -3.56
N ARG A 250 3.15 6.01 -4.39
CA ARG A 250 4.32 5.92 -5.27
C ARG A 250 4.21 6.93 -6.41
N ILE A 251 3.03 7.12 -6.99
CA ILE A 251 2.81 8.07 -8.10
C ILE A 251 2.99 9.52 -7.64
N PHE A 252 2.49 9.92 -6.46
CA PHE A 252 2.72 11.27 -5.92
C PHE A 252 4.21 11.53 -5.64
N ARG A 253 4.94 10.53 -5.14
CA ARG A 253 6.40 10.61 -5.01
C ARG A 253 7.10 10.71 -6.36
N LEU A 254 6.63 9.96 -7.36
CA LEU A 254 7.15 9.99 -8.72
C LEU A 254 6.93 11.37 -9.37
N LEU A 255 5.74 11.94 -9.22
CA LEU A 255 5.40 13.30 -9.62
C LEU A 255 6.27 14.35 -8.91
N GLY A 256 6.63 14.09 -7.65
CA GLY A 256 7.52 14.92 -6.84
C GLY A 256 9.00 14.83 -7.21
N SER A 257 9.39 13.85 -8.03
CA SER A 257 10.79 13.57 -8.32
C SER A 257 11.48 14.75 -9.01
N PRO A 258 12.72 15.10 -8.63
CA PRO A 258 13.52 16.07 -9.36
C PRO A 258 14.01 15.51 -10.71
N SER A 259 14.00 14.18 -10.89
CA SER A 259 14.45 13.55 -12.14
C SER A 259 13.45 13.76 -13.27
N SER A 260 13.90 14.39 -14.35
CA SER A 260 13.09 14.59 -15.57
C SER A 260 12.76 13.28 -16.30
N GLN A 261 13.47 12.19 -16.00
CA GLN A 261 13.28 10.86 -16.60
C GLN A 261 12.43 9.91 -15.73
N ALA A 262 11.94 10.37 -14.58
CA ALA A 262 11.19 9.53 -13.64
C ALA A 262 9.91 8.94 -14.25
N TYR A 263 9.19 9.74 -15.04
CA TYR A 263 8.01 9.37 -15.81
C TYR A 263 8.01 10.13 -17.12
N LEU A 264 7.37 9.60 -18.17
CA LEU A 264 7.41 10.19 -19.51
C LEU A 264 8.87 10.53 -19.94
N PRO A 265 9.80 9.56 -19.94
CA PRO A 265 11.20 9.78 -20.31
C PRO A 265 11.35 10.03 -21.82
N HIS A 266 12.56 10.44 -22.24
CA HIS A 266 12.89 10.78 -23.62
C HIS A 266 12.36 9.75 -24.65
N GLU A 267 12.63 8.46 -24.41
CA GLU A 267 12.25 7.40 -25.36
C GLU A 267 10.74 7.23 -25.48
N GLU A 268 9.97 7.50 -24.42
CA GLU A 268 8.50 7.43 -24.47
C GLU A 268 7.94 8.63 -25.24
N LEU A 269 8.44 9.84 -24.98
CA LEU A 269 8.05 11.06 -25.71
C LEU A 269 8.36 10.96 -27.21
N LYS A 270 9.53 10.42 -27.54
CA LYS A 270 9.96 10.15 -28.91
C LYS A 270 9.08 9.10 -29.60
N ARG A 271 8.73 8.02 -28.91
CA ARG A 271 7.78 7.02 -29.45
C ARG A 271 6.41 7.64 -29.68
N PHE A 272 5.90 8.41 -28.72
CA PHE A 272 4.62 9.09 -28.83
C PHE A 272 4.54 9.98 -30.07
N LEU A 273 5.54 10.85 -30.30
CA LEU A 273 5.55 11.73 -31.48
C LEU A 273 5.71 10.99 -32.81
N LYS A 274 6.29 9.78 -32.80
CA LYS A 274 6.43 8.92 -33.98
C LYS A 274 5.15 8.16 -34.32
N ILE A 275 4.21 8.01 -33.38
CA ILE A 275 2.91 7.42 -33.66
C ILE A 275 2.11 8.43 -34.47
N GLN A 276 2.21 8.32 -35.79
CA GLN A 276 1.25 8.96 -36.68
C GLN A 276 0.05 8.04 -36.81
N PRO A 277 -1.20 8.52 -36.67
CA PRO A 277 -2.33 7.75 -37.15
C PRO A 277 -2.02 7.43 -38.61
N LEU A 278 -2.15 6.16 -39.02
CA LEU A 278 -2.01 5.80 -40.42
C LEU A 278 -2.98 6.70 -41.20
N SER A 279 -2.46 7.74 -41.85
CA SER A 279 -3.17 8.39 -42.93
C SER A 279 -3.39 7.27 -43.93
N SER A 280 -4.64 6.78 -43.98
CA SER A 280 -5.18 5.84 -44.96
C SER A 280 -4.11 5.28 -45.88
N SER A 281 -3.68 4.04 -45.62
CA SER A 281 -3.04 3.24 -46.65
C SER A 281 -3.90 3.36 -47.90
N SER A 282 -3.44 4.18 -48.86
CA SER A 282 -3.91 4.11 -50.23
C SER A 282 -3.51 2.71 -50.69
N SER A 283 -4.43 1.77 -50.54
CA SER A 283 -4.39 0.47 -51.19
C SER A 283 -4.41 0.71 -52.69
N SER A 284 -3.25 1.05 -53.26
CA SER A 284 -3.06 1.13 -54.70
C SER A 284 -2.70 -0.26 -55.21
N ARG A 285 -3.73 -1.06 -55.49
CA ARG A 285 -3.67 -2.10 -56.51
C ARG A 285 -4.25 -1.50 -57.80
N HIS A 286 -3.38 -1.42 -58.80
CA HIS A 286 -3.60 -1.19 -60.24
C HIS A 286 -3.84 0.23 -60.79
N HIS A 287 -2.83 0.64 -61.55
CA HIS A 287 -2.82 1.29 -62.88
C HIS A 287 -3.21 2.76 -63.10
N HIS A 288 -2.23 3.41 -63.74
CA HIS A 288 -2.29 4.32 -64.86
C HIS A 288 -2.14 5.83 -64.61
N HIS A 289 -1.29 6.37 -65.47
CA HIS A 289 -0.85 7.73 -65.67
C HIS A 289 -1.98 8.76 -65.58
N ASN A 290 -1.78 9.86 -64.86
CA ASN A 290 -1.87 11.20 -65.44
C ASN A 290 -1.41 12.30 -64.46
N ASN A 291 -0.65 13.24 -65.03
CA ASN A 291 -0.21 14.49 -64.43
C ASN A 291 -1.39 15.29 -63.87
N ARG A 292 -1.45 15.42 -62.55
CA ARG A 292 -2.19 16.50 -61.88
C ARG A 292 -1.36 16.96 -60.68
N LYS A 293 -0.84 18.20 -60.76
CA LYS A 293 -0.30 18.94 -59.62
C LYS A 293 -1.48 19.32 -58.71
N ASP A 294 -2.04 18.34 -58.01
CA ASP A 294 -2.89 18.64 -56.87
C ASP A 294 -1.96 18.88 -55.68
N SER A 295 -2.03 20.10 -55.16
CA SER A 295 -1.45 20.54 -53.90
C SER A 295 -2.04 19.70 -52.77
N SER A 296 -1.54 18.48 -52.58
CA SER A 296 -1.77 17.71 -51.38
C SER A 296 -1.13 18.46 -50.23
N LEU A 297 -1.98 19.02 -49.37
CA LEU A 297 -1.62 19.56 -48.07
C LEU A 297 -1.10 18.39 -47.22
N GLU A 298 0.12 17.93 -47.49
CA GLU A 298 0.78 16.94 -46.66
C GLU A 298 0.97 17.56 -45.28
N THR A 299 0.23 17.05 -44.30
CA THR A 299 0.41 17.44 -42.90
C THR A 299 1.88 17.17 -42.56
N PRO A 300 2.68 18.19 -42.20
CA PRO A 300 4.10 18.00 -41.94
C PRO A 300 4.29 16.96 -40.81
N PRO A 301 5.35 16.14 -40.88
CA PRO A 301 5.54 15.09 -39.91
C PRO A 301 5.67 15.69 -38.50
N LEU A 302 4.79 15.27 -37.58
CA LEU A 302 4.81 15.68 -36.18
C LEU A 302 6.17 15.43 -35.50
N TYR A 303 6.89 14.41 -35.96
CA TYR A 303 8.21 14.06 -35.46
C TYR A 303 9.34 14.72 -36.26
N THR A 304 10.08 15.61 -35.60
CA THR A 304 11.38 16.13 -36.00
C THR A 304 12.25 16.29 -34.75
N ARG A 305 13.57 16.44 -34.89
CA ARG A 305 14.47 16.67 -33.74
C ARG A 305 14.12 17.98 -32.99
N GLU A 306 13.65 18.98 -33.73
CA GLU A 306 13.26 20.27 -33.16
C GLU A 306 11.91 20.20 -32.44
N THR A 307 10.91 19.52 -33.02
CA THR A 307 9.62 19.32 -32.35
C THR A 307 9.74 18.46 -31.11
N LEU A 308 10.60 17.43 -31.12
CA LEU A 308 10.88 16.62 -29.93
C LEU A 308 11.47 17.47 -28.79
N ARG A 309 12.47 18.31 -29.07
CA ARG A 309 13.07 19.21 -28.06
C ARG A 309 12.05 20.17 -27.45
N LYS A 310 11.19 20.76 -28.29
CA LYS A 310 10.11 21.64 -27.82
C LYS A 310 9.11 20.87 -26.96
N PHE A 311 8.71 19.67 -27.39
CA PHE A 311 7.79 18.82 -26.65
C PHE A 311 8.35 18.43 -25.27
N GLU A 312 9.64 18.05 -25.21
CA GLU A 312 10.33 17.76 -23.94
C GLU A 312 10.37 18.95 -23.00
N SER A 313 10.61 20.16 -23.54
CA SER A 313 10.58 21.39 -22.77
C SER A 313 9.19 21.64 -22.17
N LYS A 314 8.12 21.44 -22.94
CA LYS A 314 6.73 21.58 -22.49
C LYS A 314 6.30 20.53 -21.48
N ILE A 315 6.72 19.27 -21.67
CA ILE A 315 6.53 18.23 -20.67
C ILE A 315 7.28 18.59 -19.37
N SER A 316 8.51 19.10 -19.47
CA SER A 316 9.28 19.51 -18.29
C SER A 316 8.61 20.65 -17.53
N GLU A 317 8.01 21.61 -18.22
CA GLU A 317 7.19 22.68 -17.63
C GLU A 317 6.01 22.09 -16.83
N ILE A 318 5.25 21.17 -17.42
CA ILE A 318 4.14 20.48 -16.74
C ILE A 318 4.64 19.69 -15.52
N LYS A 319 5.77 18.96 -15.66
CA LYS A 319 6.37 18.20 -14.56
C LYS A 319 6.77 19.09 -13.38
N ASN A 320 7.28 20.30 -13.65
CA ASN A 320 7.61 21.27 -12.60
C ASN A 320 6.36 21.77 -11.86
N LEU A 321 5.30 22.11 -12.60
CA LEU A 321 4.01 22.49 -12.00
C LEU A 321 3.42 21.35 -11.18
N ALA A 322 3.44 20.12 -11.70
CA ALA A 322 2.97 18.95 -11.00
C ALA A 322 3.77 18.69 -9.71
N ARG A 323 5.11 18.82 -9.76
CA ARG A 323 6.00 18.71 -8.59
C ARG A 323 5.58 19.68 -7.49
N ASP A 324 5.29 20.93 -7.84
CA ASP A 324 4.86 21.94 -6.87
C ASP A 324 3.50 21.60 -6.24
N LEU A 325 2.56 21.05 -7.02
CA LEU A 325 1.25 20.64 -6.53
C LEU A 325 1.31 19.48 -5.54
N VAL A 326 2.21 18.51 -5.74
CA VAL A 326 2.31 17.32 -4.89
C VAL A 326 3.19 17.52 -3.64
N LYS A 327 3.83 18.69 -3.49
CA LYS A 327 4.66 19.01 -2.31
C LYS A 327 3.99 18.68 -0.98
N PRO A 328 2.70 19.00 -0.73
CA PRO A 328 2.05 18.68 0.54
C PRO A 328 2.01 17.17 0.83
N LEU A 329 1.74 16.32 -0.17
CA LEU A 329 1.69 14.85 -0.02
C LEU A 329 3.08 14.22 0.14
N ASN A 330 4.11 14.89 -0.36
CA ASN A 330 5.50 14.42 -0.30
C ASN A 330 6.25 14.88 0.96
N ARG A 331 5.58 15.57 1.89
CA ARG A 331 6.15 15.88 3.21
C ARG A 331 6.24 14.62 4.05
N ASN A 332 7.29 14.54 4.86
CA ASN A 332 7.46 13.51 5.87
C ASN A 332 7.46 14.18 7.25
N PHE A 333 6.51 13.80 8.10
CA PHE A 333 6.43 14.29 9.48
C PHE A 333 6.90 13.26 10.52
N LEU A 334 7.57 12.21 10.06
CA LEU A 334 8.18 11.20 10.93
C LEU A 334 9.54 11.68 11.46
N GLU A 335 9.86 11.27 12.68
CA GLU A 335 11.19 11.32 13.26
C GLU A 335 12.12 10.27 12.62
N LEU A 336 11.55 9.24 12.01
CA LEU A 336 12.28 8.20 11.28
C LEU A 336 13.02 8.77 10.06
N ASP A 337 14.35 8.63 10.05
CA ASP A 337 15.15 8.88 8.84
C ASP A 337 14.99 7.73 7.84
N LEU A 338 14.20 7.98 6.79
CA LEU A 338 13.92 7.01 5.73
C LEU A 338 15.17 6.58 4.95
N ARG A 339 16.25 7.37 4.95
CA ARG A 339 17.51 7.00 4.29
C ARG A 339 18.14 5.78 4.95
N GLU A 340 18.00 5.65 6.27
CA GLU A 340 18.56 4.53 7.02
C GLU A 340 17.86 3.19 6.72
N LEU A 341 16.63 3.22 6.21
CA LEU A 341 15.92 2.00 5.80
C LEU A 341 16.49 1.42 4.51
N SER A 342 17.00 2.27 3.62
CA SER A 342 17.53 1.87 2.31
C SER A 342 18.86 1.11 2.38
N GLY A 343 19.63 1.30 3.46
CA GLY A 343 20.94 0.66 3.66
C GLY A 343 20.91 -0.74 4.27
N THR A 344 19.74 -1.24 4.69
CA THR A 344 19.59 -2.51 5.44
C THR A 344 18.75 -3.55 4.71
N SER A 345 18.91 -3.71 3.40
CA SER A 345 18.26 -4.78 2.62
C SER A 345 18.84 -6.18 2.93
N THR A 346 18.88 -6.56 4.20
CA THR A 346 19.13 -7.91 4.70
C THR A 346 17.89 -8.40 5.46
N SER A 347 17.00 -9.04 4.69
CA SER A 347 16.32 -10.28 5.06
C SER A 347 15.76 -10.42 6.49
N THR A 348 14.85 -9.55 6.91
CA THR A 348 13.86 -9.93 7.95
C THR A 348 12.48 -9.42 7.57
N GLY A 349 11.64 -10.34 7.10
CA GLY A 349 10.25 -10.10 6.72
C GLY A 349 9.44 -9.47 7.85
N GLY A 350 9.16 -8.18 7.70
CA GLY A 350 7.96 -7.55 8.22
C GLY A 350 7.09 -7.13 7.04
N ILE A 351 5.85 -6.71 7.31
CA ILE A 351 4.82 -6.28 6.36
C ILE A 351 5.20 -4.94 5.68
N LEU A 352 6.41 -4.87 5.13
CA LEU A 352 6.99 -3.71 4.48
C LEU A 352 7.43 -4.16 3.09
N GLY A 353 6.48 -4.11 2.15
CA GLY A 353 6.77 -4.10 0.72
C GLY A 353 7.33 -5.39 0.14
N ASN A 354 6.56 -6.47 0.16
CA ASN A 354 6.76 -7.57 -0.80
C ASN A 354 5.64 -7.54 -1.85
N VAL A 355 5.58 -6.44 -2.61
CA VAL A 355 4.96 -6.47 -3.94
C VAL A 355 6.11 -6.60 -4.92
N ASN A 356 6.13 -7.69 -5.67
CA ASN A 356 6.99 -7.91 -6.83
C ASN A 356 6.69 -6.88 -7.93
N THR A 357 6.86 -5.58 -7.68
CA THR A 357 6.99 -4.60 -8.75
C THR A 357 8.41 -4.72 -9.26
N THR A 358 8.56 -5.33 -10.43
CA THR A 358 9.75 -5.32 -11.26
C THR A 358 10.47 -3.96 -11.14
N SER A 359 11.65 -4.03 -10.56
CA SER A 359 12.59 -2.92 -10.40
C SER A 359 12.80 -2.20 -11.74
N THR A 360 12.23 -1.01 -11.87
CA THR A 360 12.83 0.07 -12.63
C THR A 360 13.48 1.03 -11.63
N ASN A 361 14.81 1.10 -11.70
CA ASN A 361 15.71 1.92 -10.91
C ASN A 361 15.27 3.39 -10.81
N THR A 362 14.43 3.72 -9.84
CA THR A 362 14.26 5.10 -9.35
C THR A 362 14.45 5.07 -7.84
N GLY A 363 15.70 5.27 -7.42
CA GLY A 363 16.19 5.15 -6.05
C GLY A 363 15.52 6.11 -5.05
N THR A 364 14.29 5.78 -4.66
CA THR A 364 13.60 6.43 -3.53
C THR A 364 13.24 5.35 -2.52
N GLY A 365 14.24 4.95 -1.74
CA GLY A 365 14.04 4.11 -0.56
C GLY A 365 13.12 4.84 0.42
N GLY A 366 11.86 4.43 0.46
CA GLY A 366 10.83 5.07 1.27
C GLY A 366 9.61 4.16 1.40
N LEU A 367 8.82 4.42 2.44
CA LEU A 367 7.65 3.61 2.82
C LEU A 367 6.64 3.50 1.66
N GLY A 368 5.82 2.44 1.65
CA GLY A 368 4.83 2.19 0.59
C GLY A 368 3.65 3.17 0.58
N TYR A 369 3.50 3.96 1.63
CA TYR A 369 2.38 4.85 1.92
C TYR A 369 2.86 6.30 2.15
N LEU A 370 1.90 7.23 2.24
CA LEU A 370 2.18 8.64 2.55
C LEU A 370 2.38 8.84 4.06
N THR A 371 3.27 9.78 4.40
CA THR A 371 3.63 10.13 5.79
C THR A 371 3.50 11.64 6.04
N CYS A 372 2.61 12.27 5.27
CA CYS A 372 2.36 13.71 5.28
C CYS A 372 1.29 14.14 6.29
N THR A 373 0.67 13.20 7.00
CA THR A 373 -0.25 13.52 8.10
C THR A 373 0.53 14.24 9.20
N ARG A 374 -0.01 15.36 9.68
CA ARG A 374 0.57 16.13 10.78
C ARG A 374 -0.29 15.92 12.01
N ILE A 375 0.36 15.65 13.14
CA ILE A 375 -0.28 15.53 14.45
C ILE A 375 0.05 16.79 15.26
N GLU A 376 -0.98 17.52 15.64
CA GLU A 376 -0.90 18.75 16.42
C GLU A 376 -1.11 18.48 17.92
N GLU A 377 -1.00 19.51 18.75
CA GLU A 377 -1.15 19.35 20.21
C GLU A 377 -2.59 19.04 20.60
N GLU A 378 -3.55 19.62 19.89
CA GLU A 378 -4.99 19.38 20.07
C GLU A 378 -5.43 17.96 19.67
N ASP A 379 -4.62 17.27 18.86
CA ASP A 379 -4.87 15.87 18.48
C ASP A 379 -4.47 14.89 19.60
N LEU A 380 -3.77 15.33 20.65
CA LEU A 380 -3.34 14.43 21.72
C LEU A 380 -4.52 14.10 22.65
N PRO A 381 -4.81 12.82 22.91
CA PRO A 381 -6.00 12.40 23.67
C PRO A 381 -5.84 12.56 25.19
N TRP A 382 -4.81 13.27 25.65
CA TRP A 382 -4.56 13.56 27.06
C TRP A 382 -4.18 15.04 27.21
N ASP A 383 -4.48 15.60 28.38
CA ASP A 383 -4.08 16.96 28.71
C ASP A 383 -2.55 17.08 28.75
N ILE A 384 -2.02 18.15 28.13
CA ILE A 384 -0.59 18.48 28.07
C ILE A 384 -0.14 19.20 29.33
#